data_AF-A0A842QAJ6-F1
#
_entry.id   AF-A0A842QAJ6-F1
#
_cell.length_a   1.000
_cell.length_b   1.000
_cell.length_c   1.000
_cell.angle_alpha   90.00
_cell.angle_beta   90.00
_cell.angle_gamma   90.00
#
_symmetry.space_group_name_H-M   'P 1'
#
loop_
_entity.id
_entity.type
_entity.pdbx_description
1 polymer ?
#
loop_
_entity_poly.entity_id
_entity_poly.type
_entity_poly.pdbx_seq_one_letter_code
_entity_poly.pdbx_strand_id
1 'polypeptide(L)'
;LEIFYEYAVDLIKKEEAYVCDCDPELWRNEYKVLSKPCPCRDLSVHENLARWEKMLDGTYPEKGAAVRIKTGMDDPDPAMRDHVILRISEAEHPRVGNRYRVWPMLEYSWGIDDHELGISHIIRGKDLVKEGKIEQHIWRIYGWAEPELIYYGRLKFKDATLSKSRARRKILSGEYTGWKDPRTWSLQSLEHRGIHPDALRKATLDLGLSLNDITFSMKAVYSENRKIRDSDAPRAFFVESPVWISVSDLPNGMDVAEAPIHPDYPDRGTREIPLPRENEHLDIGIPTRDFKRIANGELFRLKDLANCRMNKETNPSARFESFDVEEILDKEGQIIHWVPKGNSIPVELTMVDGSIVEGVGEPSIADLDVGTFLQFERVGFAKIYEKNDVINLAFAHK
;
A
#
# COMPACT_ATOMS: atom_id res chain seq x y z
N LEU A 1 4.05 -6.83 31.57
CA LEU A 1 4.00 -8.31 31.64
C LEU A 1 3.75 -8.77 33.06
N GLU A 2 4.46 -8.23 34.06
CA GLU A 2 4.20 -8.49 35.48
C GLU A 2 2.73 -8.29 35.87
N ILE A 3 2.10 -7.18 35.47
CA ILE A 3 0.66 -6.94 35.65
C ILE A 3 -0.18 -8.11 35.12
N PHE A 4 0.09 -8.58 33.90
CA PHE A 4 -0.62 -9.73 33.33
C PHE A 4 -0.38 -11.03 34.11
N TYR A 5 0.79 -11.20 34.74
CA TYR A 5 1.06 -12.39 35.56
C TYR A 5 0.33 -12.30 36.91
N GLU A 6 0.24 -11.12 37.50
CA GLU A 6 -0.54 -10.88 38.72
C GLU A 6 -2.02 -11.22 38.49
N TYR A 7 -2.61 -10.75 37.39
CA TYR A 7 -3.97 -11.12 37.00
C TYR A 7 -4.11 -12.61 36.70
N ALA A 8 -3.10 -13.27 36.13
CA ALA A 8 -3.15 -14.71 35.87
C ALA A 8 -3.24 -15.50 37.18
N VAL A 9 -2.41 -15.13 38.16
CA VAL A 9 -2.41 -15.72 39.50
C VAL A 9 -3.73 -15.45 40.21
N ASP A 10 -4.29 -14.25 40.09
CA ASP A 10 -5.58 -13.90 40.68
C ASP A 10 -6.74 -14.68 40.07
N LEU A 11 -6.81 -14.80 38.73
CA LEU A 11 -7.80 -15.65 38.05
C LEU A 11 -7.71 -17.12 38.49
N ILE A 12 -6.49 -17.65 38.65
CA ILE A 12 -6.29 -19.01 39.18
C ILE A 12 -6.81 -19.12 40.62
N LYS A 13 -6.54 -18.13 41.48
CA LYS A 13 -7.03 -18.10 42.87
C LYS A 13 -8.54 -17.97 42.99
N LYS A 14 -9.17 -17.27 42.05
CA LYS A 14 -10.64 -17.18 41.92
C LYS A 14 -11.27 -18.43 41.29
N GLU A 15 -10.46 -19.43 40.94
CA GLU A 15 -10.88 -20.63 40.23
C GLU A 15 -11.49 -20.36 38.83
N GLU A 16 -11.25 -19.17 38.27
CA GLU A 16 -11.71 -18.74 36.95
C GLU A 16 -10.72 -19.08 35.82
N ALA A 17 -9.52 -19.55 36.17
CA ALA A 17 -8.53 -20.04 35.22
C ALA A 17 -7.79 -21.28 35.75
N TYR A 18 -7.21 -22.06 34.85
CA TYR A 18 -6.42 -23.24 35.17
C TYR A 18 -5.25 -23.45 34.20
N VAL A 19 -4.23 -24.19 34.63
CA VAL A 19 -3.07 -24.54 33.81
C VAL A 19 -3.27 -25.92 33.17
N CYS A 20 -3.33 -25.93 31.85
CA CYS A 20 -3.52 -27.11 31.03
C CYS A 20 -2.21 -27.53 30.36
N ASP A 21 -1.79 -28.76 30.62
CA ASP A 21 -0.64 -29.43 29.99
C ASP A 21 -1.07 -30.63 29.13
N CYS A 22 -2.35 -30.72 28.79
CA CYS A 22 -2.84 -31.68 27.80
C CYS A 22 -2.21 -31.42 26.43
N ASP A 23 -1.97 -32.49 25.67
CA ASP A 23 -1.58 -32.36 24.26
C ASP A 23 -2.62 -31.49 23.51
N PRO A 24 -2.20 -30.48 22.70
CA PRO A 24 -3.11 -29.56 22.05
C PRO A 24 -4.09 -30.21 21.05
N GLU A 25 -3.69 -31.29 20.37
CA GLU A 25 -4.57 -32.00 19.43
C GLU A 25 -5.59 -32.85 20.19
N LEU A 26 -5.13 -33.59 21.20
CA LEU A 26 -6.00 -34.33 22.10
C LEU A 26 -7.01 -33.40 22.78
N TRP A 27 -6.56 -32.26 23.30
CA TRP A 27 -7.45 -31.32 23.97
C TRP A 27 -8.53 -30.79 23.02
N ARG A 28 -8.16 -30.51 21.77
CA ARG A 28 -9.13 -30.07 20.76
C ARG A 28 -10.15 -31.16 20.44
N ASN A 29 -9.70 -32.38 20.18
CA ASN A 29 -10.55 -33.43 19.63
C ASN A 29 -11.40 -34.12 20.71
N GLU A 30 -10.83 -34.39 21.89
CA GLU A 30 -11.48 -35.18 22.94
C GLU A 30 -12.24 -34.34 23.97
N TYR A 31 -11.87 -33.07 24.13
CA TYR A 31 -12.47 -32.18 25.13
C TYR A 31 -13.24 -31.03 24.47
N LYS A 32 -12.56 -30.20 23.67
CA LYS A 32 -13.15 -28.99 23.08
C LYS A 32 -14.33 -29.30 22.17
N VAL A 33 -14.14 -30.17 21.17
CA VAL A 33 -15.18 -30.51 20.18
C VAL A 33 -16.36 -31.23 20.84
N LEU A 34 -16.08 -32.13 21.77
CA LEU A 34 -17.08 -32.94 22.47
C LEU A 34 -17.76 -32.24 23.65
N SER A 35 -17.46 -30.96 23.90
CA SER A 35 -18.02 -30.20 25.04
C SER A 35 -17.73 -30.85 26.41
N LYS A 36 -16.56 -31.46 26.59
CA LYS A 36 -16.18 -32.15 27.83
C LYS A 36 -14.99 -31.47 28.49
N PRO A 37 -15.01 -31.23 29.82
CA PRO A 37 -13.87 -30.66 30.51
C PRO A 37 -12.68 -31.63 30.47
N CYS A 38 -11.47 -31.10 30.31
CA CYS A 38 -10.25 -31.89 30.46
C CYS A 38 -9.93 -32.11 31.95
N PRO A 39 -9.18 -33.16 32.34
CA PRO A 39 -8.84 -33.43 33.74
C PRO A 39 -8.13 -32.28 34.46
N CYS A 40 -7.45 -31.40 33.72
CA CYS A 40 -6.76 -30.24 34.30
C CYS A 40 -7.71 -29.15 34.82
N ARG A 41 -8.97 -29.13 34.36
CA ARG A 41 -9.93 -28.04 34.63
C ARG A 41 -10.35 -27.99 36.10
N ASP A 42 -10.43 -29.16 36.73
CA ASP A 42 -10.93 -29.35 38.10
C ASP A 42 -9.78 -29.52 39.11
N LEU A 43 -8.54 -29.22 38.71
CA LEU A 43 -7.40 -29.18 39.63
C LEU A 43 -7.60 -28.10 40.67
N SER A 44 -7.07 -28.35 41.88
CA SER A 44 -7.12 -27.38 42.96
C SER A 44 -6.33 -26.11 42.62
N VAL A 45 -6.64 -25.01 43.31
CA VAL A 45 -5.86 -23.75 43.22
C VAL A 45 -4.37 -24.02 43.48
N HIS A 46 -4.05 -24.85 44.47
CA HIS A 46 -2.67 -25.18 44.82
C HIS A 46 -1.92 -25.87 43.67
N GLU A 47 -2.55 -26.86 43.02
CA GLU A 47 -1.97 -27.55 41.88
C GLU A 47 -1.80 -26.63 40.67
N ASN A 48 -2.78 -25.75 40.40
CA ASN A 48 -2.69 -24.78 39.32
C ASN A 48 -1.56 -23.76 39.54
N LEU A 49 -1.39 -23.25 40.77
CA LEU A 49 -0.29 -22.35 41.10
C LEU A 49 1.06 -23.06 40.97
N ALA A 50 1.18 -24.32 41.40
CA ALA A 50 2.40 -25.10 41.21
C ALA A 50 2.72 -25.33 39.71
N ARG A 51 1.69 -25.53 38.87
CA ARG A 51 1.87 -25.64 37.41
C ARG A 51 2.20 -24.30 36.77
N TRP A 52 1.66 -23.20 37.27
CA TRP A 52 1.98 -21.85 36.82
C TRP A 52 3.48 -21.54 37.02
N GLU A 53 4.02 -21.83 38.20
CA GLU A 53 5.46 -21.68 38.47
C GLU A 53 6.31 -22.50 37.49
N LYS A 54 5.90 -23.74 37.18
CA LYS A 54 6.57 -24.59 36.16
C LYS A 54 6.53 -24.01 34.74
N MET A 55 5.53 -23.19 34.42
CA MET A 55 5.51 -22.47 33.14
C MET A 55 6.58 -21.37 33.12
N LEU A 56 6.79 -20.69 34.26
CA LEU A 56 7.76 -19.60 34.41
C LEU A 56 9.21 -20.10 34.51
N ASP A 57 9.46 -21.19 35.25
CA ASP A 57 10.81 -21.63 35.66
C ASP A 57 11.60 -22.41 34.58
N GLY A 58 10.95 -22.83 33.49
CA GLY A 58 11.60 -23.65 32.46
C GLY A 58 11.11 -25.09 32.37
N THR A 59 10.39 -25.60 33.38
CA THR A 59 10.03 -27.02 33.49
C THR A 59 9.18 -27.49 32.30
N TYR A 60 8.18 -26.70 31.88
CA TYR A 60 7.43 -27.00 30.67
C TYR A 60 8.17 -26.48 29.42
N PRO A 61 8.27 -27.27 28.33
CA PRO A 61 8.85 -26.82 27.07
C PRO A 61 7.92 -25.82 26.35
N GLU A 62 8.39 -25.21 25.25
CA GLU A 62 7.53 -24.41 24.37
C GLU A 62 6.28 -25.21 23.95
N LYS A 63 5.10 -24.58 24.06
CA LYS A 63 3.76 -25.19 23.85
C LYS A 63 3.43 -26.36 24.80
N GLY A 64 4.26 -26.66 25.80
CA GLY A 64 4.03 -27.76 26.75
C GLY A 64 2.92 -27.50 27.77
N ALA A 65 2.59 -26.23 28.02
CA ALA A 65 1.47 -25.85 28.87
C ALA A 65 0.88 -24.49 28.47
N ALA A 66 -0.37 -24.24 28.86
CA ALA A 66 -1.09 -23.01 28.63
C ALA A 66 -2.05 -22.70 29.80
N VAL A 67 -2.27 -21.43 30.10
CA VAL A 67 -3.35 -21.01 31.01
C VAL A 67 -4.62 -20.85 30.21
N ARG A 68 -5.72 -21.44 30.70
CA ARG A 68 -7.05 -21.35 30.10
C ARG A 68 -8.01 -20.65 31.07
N ILE A 69 -8.80 -19.73 30.55
CA ILE A 69 -9.89 -19.10 31.29
C ILE A 69 -11.15 -19.95 31.19
N LYS A 70 -11.93 -20.07 32.28
CA LYS A 70 -13.12 -20.92 32.38
C LYS A 70 -14.36 -20.20 31.84
N THR A 71 -14.43 -20.06 30.53
CA THR A 71 -15.60 -19.50 29.83
C THR A 71 -16.79 -20.46 29.76
N GLY A 72 -16.59 -21.74 30.07
CA GLY A 72 -17.62 -22.78 29.99
C GLY A 72 -17.39 -23.73 28.81
N MET A 73 -17.75 -25.01 28.99
CA MET A 73 -17.55 -26.05 27.97
C MET A 73 -18.81 -26.32 27.11
N ASP A 74 -19.93 -25.72 27.48
CA ASP A 74 -21.24 -25.86 26.87
C ASP A 74 -21.55 -24.79 25.82
N ASP A 75 -20.66 -23.80 25.61
CA ASP A 75 -20.85 -22.76 24.59
C ASP A 75 -21.05 -23.39 23.19
N PRO A 76 -22.07 -22.98 22.42
CA PRO A 76 -22.31 -23.52 21.09
C PRO A 76 -21.16 -23.27 20.11
N ASP A 77 -20.37 -22.20 20.29
CA ASP A 77 -19.14 -21.94 19.54
C ASP A 77 -17.96 -22.60 20.24
N PRO A 78 -17.35 -23.65 19.67
CA PRO A 78 -16.19 -24.29 20.27
C PRO A 78 -15.07 -23.29 20.54
N ALA A 79 -14.89 -22.25 19.72
CA ALA A 79 -13.81 -21.28 19.89
C ALA A 79 -13.88 -20.51 21.22
N MET A 80 -15.08 -20.38 21.79
CA MET A 80 -15.33 -19.75 23.09
C MET A 80 -15.01 -20.68 24.26
N ARG A 81 -15.04 -22.00 24.08
CA ARG A 81 -14.85 -22.98 25.17
C ARG A 81 -13.42 -22.96 25.72
N ASP A 82 -13.33 -22.75 27.03
CA ASP A 82 -12.11 -22.66 27.84
C ASP A 82 -10.89 -22.13 27.05
N HIS A 83 -10.97 -20.84 26.69
CA HIS A 83 -10.02 -20.18 25.80
C HIS A 83 -8.61 -20.10 26.42
N VAL A 84 -7.57 -20.24 25.59
CA VAL A 84 -6.19 -20.07 26.06
C VAL A 84 -5.93 -18.58 26.23
N ILE A 85 -5.47 -18.14 27.41
CA ILE A 85 -5.17 -16.74 27.70
C ILE A 85 -3.67 -16.46 27.85
N LEU A 86 -2.85 -17.47 28.17
CA LEU A 86 -1.40 -17.38 28.22
C LEU A 86 -0.76 -18.66 27.65
N ARG A 87 0.36 -18.52 26.95
CA ARG A 87 1.11 -19.66 26.38
C ARG A 87 2.61 -19.49 26.56
N ILE A 88 3.33 -20.62 26.57
CA ILE A 88 4.80 -20.61 26.52
C ILE A 88 5.26 -20.34 25.08
N SER A 89 6.17 -19.38 24.91
CA SER A 89 6.95 -19.18 23.69
C SER A 89 8.37 -18.76 24.02
N GLU A 90 9.34 -19.44 23.40
CA GLU A 90 10.78 -19.23 23.64
C GLU A 90 11.42 -18.33 22.57
N ALA A 91 10.59 -17.73 21.70
CA ALA A 91 11.05 -16.74 20.74
C ALA A 91 11.57 -15.49 21.46
N GLU A 92 12.76 -15.02 21.05
CA GLU A 92 13.35 -13.81 21.59
C GLU A 92 12.47 -12.59 21.30
N HIS A 93 12.12 -11.83 22.35
CA HIS A 93 11.30 -10.64 22.21
C HIS A 93 12.17 -9.40 21.90
N PRO A 94 11.84 -8.59 20.89
CA PRO A 94 12.71 -7.49 20.42
C PRO A 94 13.01 -6.40 21.46
N ARG A 95 12.20 -6.27 22.52
CA ARG A 95 12.39 -5.27 23.59
C ARG A 95 12.94 -5.80 24.90
N VAL A 96 12.69 -7.08 25.21
CA VAL A 96 12.98 -7.66 26.54
C VAL A 96 13.82 -8.94 26.45
N GLY A 97 14.27 -9.29 25.24
CA GLY A 97 15.04 -10.50 24.97
C GLY A 97 14.31 -11.75 25.44
N ASN A 98 15.05 -12.60 26.15
CA ASN A 98 14.56 -13.86 26.72
C ASN A 98 14.16 -13.73 28.20
N ARG A 99 13.89 -12.52 28.70
CA ARG A 99 13.52 -12.29 30.11
C ARG A 99 12.24 -13.02 30.50
N TYR A 100 11.35 -13.22 29.56
CA TYR A 100 10.05 -13.83 29.79
C TYR A 100 9.77 -14.89 28.73
N ARG A 101 9.09 -15.95 29.15
CA ARG A 101 8.74 -17.09 28.29
C ARG A 101 7.24 -17.36 28.21
N VAL A 102 6.44 -16.82 29.14
CA VAL A 102 4.97 -16.95 29.12
C VAL A 102 4.37 -15.65 28.57
N TRP A 103 3.61 -15.76 27.50
CA TRP A 103 3.10 -14.62 26.76
C TRP A 103 1.58 -14.61 26.73
N PRO A 104 0.95 -13.45 26.96
CA PRO A 104 -0.50 -13.34 26.91
C PRO A 104 -1.00 -13.52 25.48
N MET A 105 -2.18 -14.11 25.36
CA MET A 105 -2.97 -14.04 24.16
C MET A 105 -3.63 -12.66 24.06
N LEU A 106 -4.03 -12.30 22.85
CA LEU A 106 -4.34 -10.94 22.47
C LEU A 106 -5.57 -10.41 23.24
N GLU A 107 -6.64 -11.18 23.32
CA GLU A 107 -7.85 -10.87 24.07
C GLU A 107 -7.63 -10.79 25.60
N TYR A 108 -6.66 -11.53 26.13
CA TYR A 108 -6.29 -11.44 27.55
C TYR A 108 -5.52 -10.15 27.84
N SER A 109 -4.53 -9.81 26.99
CA SER A 109 -3.81 -8.55 27.12
C SER A 109 -4.73 -7.35 26.94
N TRP A 110 -5.62 -7.38 25.93
CA TRP A 110 -6.55 -6.28 25.65
C TRP A 110 -7.56 -6.11 26.77
N GLY A 111 -8.16 -7.19 27.29
CA GLY A 111 -9.14 -7.07 28.38
C GLY A 111 -8.56 -6.40 29.62
N ILE A 112 -7.29 -6.65 29.94
CA ILE A 112 -6.60 -6.01 31.06
C ILE A 112 -6.14 -4.60 30.69
N ASP A 113 -5.48 -4.41 29.55
CA ASP A 113 -4.99 -3.10 29.11
C ASP A 113 -6.12 -2.08 28.98
N ASP A 114 -7.27 -2.49 28.44
CA ASP A 114 -8.44 -1.62 28.29
C ASP A 114 -8.95 -1.12 29.66
N HIS A 115 -8.90 -1.97 30.69
CA HIS A 115 -9.24 -1.58 32.05
C HIS A 115 -8.18 -0.65 32.66
N GLU A 116 -6.92 -1.08 32.65
CA GLU A 116 -5.79 -0.34 33.26
C GLU A 116 -5.59 1.05 32.63
N LEU A 117 -5.87 1.18 31.33
CA LEU A 117 -5.76 2.44 30.59
C LEU A 117 -7.05 3.26 30.61
N GLY A 118 -8.16 2.75 31.19
CA GLY A 118 -9.44 3.44 31.25
C GLY A 118 -10.07 3.68 29.88
N ILE A 119 -9.96 2.70 28.97
CA ILE A 119 -10.54 2.77 27.64
C ILE A 119 -12.07 2.84 27.75
N SER A 120 -12.69 3.76 27.00
CA SER A 120 -14.15 3.94 26.99
C SER A 120 -14.83 3.37 25.75
N HIS A 121 -14.12 3.33 24.62
CA HIS A 121 -14.65 2.86 23.34
C HIS A 121 -13.58 2.05 22.60
N ILE A 122 -13.94 0.87 22.12
CA ILE A 122 -13.06 -0.03 21.37
C ILE A 122 -13.60 -0.14 19.95
N ILE A 123 -12.84 0.37 18.98
CA ILE A 123 -13.24 0.40 17.57
C ILE A 123 -12.38 -0.57 16.77
N ARG A 124 -12.98 -1.62 16.20
CA ARG A 124 -12.23 -2.67 15.48
C ARG A 124 -13.07 -3.44 14.45
N GLY A 125 -12.40 -4.26 13.63
CA GLY A 125 -13.06 -5.10 12.65
C GLY A 125 -13.94 -6.18 13.29
N LYS A 126 -15.06 -6.52 12.64
CA LYS A 126 -16.01 -7.56 13.11
C LYS A 126 -15.42 -8.98 13.12
N ASP A 127 -14.25 -9.17 12.52
CA ASP A 127 -13.47 -10.40 12.66
C ASP A 127 -12.94 -10.62 14.09
N LEU A 128 -12.95 -9.59 14.94
CA LEU A 128 -12.51 -9.64 16.33
C LEU A 128 -13.67 -9.69 17.35
N VAL A 129 -14.88 -10.06 16.90
CA VAL A 129 -16.06 -10.18 17.79
C VAL A 129 -15.84 -11.24 18.87
N LYS A 130 -15.13 -12.32 18.54
CA LYS A 130 -14.85 -13.42 19.48
C LYS A 130 -13.91 -12.95 20.59
N GLU A 131 -12.83 -12.26 20.23
CA GLU A 131 -11.87 -11.64 21.14
C GLU A 131 -12.59 -10.72 22.12
N GLY A 132 -13.54 -9.90 21.63
CA GLY A 132 -14.36 -9.05 22.48
C GLY A 132 -15.27 -9.78 23.47
N LYS A 133 -15.77 -10.97 23.12
CA LYS A 133 -16.52 -11.77 24.08
C LYS A 133 -15.63 -12.29 25.21
N ILE A 134 -14.37 -12.62 24.92
CA ILE A 134 -13.41 -13.05 25.94
C ILE A 134 -13.00 -11.87 26.83
N GLU A 135 -12.76 -10.69 26.26
CA GLU A 135 -12.51 -9.46 27.02
C GLU A 135 -13.68 -9.14 27.97
N GLN A 136 -14.92 -9.15 27.47
CA GLN A 136 -16.13 -8.97 28.28
C GLN A 136 -16.25 -10.00 29.39
N HIS A 137 -15.87 -11.25 29.14
CA HIS A 137 -15.88 -12.28 30.18
C HIS A 137 -14.88 -11.95 31.31
N ILE A 138 -13.67 -11.48 30.96
CA ILE A 138 -12.69 -11.00 31.94
C ILE A 138 -13.26 -9.83 32.74
N TRP A 139 -13.84 -8.83 32.08
CA TRP A 139 -14.42 -7.66 32.75
C TRP A 139 -15.53 -8.04 33.74
N ARG A 140 -16.36 -9.03 33.39
CA ARG A 140 -17.42 -9.54 34.28
C ARG A 140 -16.89 -10.26 35.50
N ILE A 141 -15.82 -11.05 35.38
CA ILE A 141 -15.16 -11.70 36.52
C ILE A 141 -14.73 -10.66 37.56
N TYR A 142 -14.22 -9.53 37.09
CA TYR A 142 -13.72 -8.46 37.95
C TYR A 142 -14.77 -7.40 38.33
N GLY A 143 -15.94 -7.39 37.69
CA GLY A 143 -16.94 -6.33 37.86
C GLY A 143 -16.47 -4.97 37.34
N TRP A 144 -15.60 -4.97 36.33
CA TRP A 144 -15.10 -3.75 35.71
C TRP A 144 -16.14 -3.11 34.79
N ALA A 145 -15.98 -1.81 34.52
CA ALA A 145 -16.76 -1.13 33.49
C ALA A 145 -16.45 -1.74 32.12
N GLU A 146 -17.49 -2.10 31.35
CA GLU A 146 -17.32 -2.60 29.98
C GLU A 146 -17.26 -1.40 29.02
N PRO A 147 -16.14 -1.18 28.29
CA PRO A 147 -16.05 -0.18 27.23
C PRO A 147 -17.06 -0.46 26.10
N GLU A 148 -17.48 0.58 25.38
CA GLU A 148 -18.36 0.41 24.23
C GLU A 148 -17.61 -0.23 23.06
N LEU A 149 -18.04 -1.44 22.67
CA LEU A 149 -17.47 -2.18 21.55
C LEU A 149 -18.17 -1.83 20.23
N ILE A 150 -17.45 -1.13 19.36
CA ILE A 150 -17.94 -0.71 18.04
C ILE A 150 -17.22 -1.52 16.96
N TYR A 151 -17.98 -2.34 16.25
CA TYR A 151 -17.45 -3.16 15.17
C TYR A 151 -17.70 -2.53 13.79
N TYR A 152 -16.71 -2.65 12.91
CA TYR A 152 -16.87 -2.33 11.48
C TYR A 152 -16.65 -3.56 10.60
N GLY A 153 -17.31 -3.59 9.44
CA GLY A 153 -17.22 -4.69 8.48
C GLY A 153 -15.83 -4.81 7.88
N ARG A 154 -15.53 -5.96 7.26
CA ARG A 154 -14.19 -6.20 6.72
C ARG A 154 -13.92 -5.27 5.55
N LEU A 155 -12.76 -4.64 5.55
CA LEU A 155 -12.27 -3.85 4.42
C LEU A 155 -11.47 -4.74 3.47
N LYS A 156 -12.00 -4.94 2.27
CA LYS A 156 -11.33 -5.64 1.16
C LYS A 156 -10.83 -4.60 0.17
N PHE A 157 -9.70 -4.86 -0.47
CA PHE A 157 -9.16 -3.99 -1.51
C PHE A 157 -9.32 -4.66 -2.87
N LYS A 158 -9.95 -3.96 -3.82
CA LYS A 158 -10.20 -4.50 -5.17
C LYS A 158 -8.92 -4.62 -5.98
N ASP A 159 -8.10 -3.58 -5.92
CA ASP A 159 -6.95 -3.37 -6.81
C ASP A 159 -5.61 -3.52 -6.07
N ALA A 160 -5.65 -3.92 -4.78
CA ALA A 160 -4.48 -4.07 -3.93
C ALA A 160 -4.58 -5.34 -3.09
N THR A 161 -3.44 -5.98 -2.83
CA THR A 161 -3.39 -7.13 -1.91
C THR A 161 -2.53 -6.79 -0.71
N LEU A 162 -3.18 -6.56 0.43
CA LEU A 162 -2.51 -6.26 1.69
C LEU A 162 -2.19 -7.56 2.43
N SER A 163 -0.92 -7.96 2.44
CA SER A 163 -0.46 -9.07 3.27
C SER A 163 0.94 -8.78 3.81
N LYS A 164 1.01 -8.43 5.11
CA LYS A 164 2.27 -8.11 5.80
C LYS A 164 3.28 -9.26 5.71
N SER A 165 2.83 -10.50 5.96
CA SER A 165 3.70 -11.68 5.93
C SER A 165 4.22 -11.97 4.51
N ARG A 166 3.37 -11.81 3.49
CA ARG A 166 3.79 -11.97 2.09
C ARG A 166 4.79 -10.90 1.70
N ALA A 167 4.48 -9.62 1.96
CA ALA A 167 5.37 -8.50 1.69
C ALA A 167 6.73 -8.67 2.38
N ARG A 168 6.74 -9.01 3.68
CA ARG A 168 7.99 -9.28 4.42
C ARG A 168 8.82 -10.39 3.77
N ARG A 169 8.20 -11.51 3.39
CA ARG A 169 8.90 -12.62 2.73
C ARG A 169 9.53 -12.18 1.42
N LYS A 170 8.78 -11.41 0.62
CA LYS A 170 9.20 -10.90 -0.70
C LYS A 170 10.32 -9.86 -0.60
N ILE A 171 10.31 -9.05 0.45
CA ILE A 171 11.41 -8.13 0.77
C ILE A 171 12.66 -8.92 1.18
N LEU A 172 12.52 -9.89 2.09
CA LEU A 172 13.65 -10.71 2.55
C LEU A 172 14.28 -11.55 1.43
N SER A 173 13.48 -11.98 0.44
CA SER A 173 14.00 -12.69 -0.73
C SER A 173 14.58 -11.77 -1.80
N GLY A 174 14.54 -10.44 -1.62
CA GLY A 174 14.99 -9.45 -2.60
C GLY A 174 14.05 -9.26 -3.80
N GLU A 175 12.87 -9.88 -3.82
CA GLU A 175 11.91 -9.70 -4.91
C GLU A 175 11.26 -8.32 -4.86
N TYR A 176 11.02 -7.79 -3.65
CA TYR A 176 10.56 -6.43 -3.42
C TYR A 176 11.74 -5.59 -2.89
N THR A 177 11.88 -4.36 -3.37
CA THR A 177 13.02 -3.48 -3.04
C THR A 177 12.99 -2.95 -1.60
N GLY A 178 11.89 -3.18 -0.87
CA GLY A 178 11.72 -2.78 0.52
C GLY A 178 10.26 -2.42 0.80
N TRP A 179 10.01 -1.70 1.90
CA TRP A 179 8.65 -1.25 2.23
C TRP A 179 8.16 -0.10 1.35
N LYS A 180 9.06 0.62 0.67
CA LYS A 180 8.71 1.63 -0.34
C LYS A 180 8.28 1.02 -1.68
N ASP A 181 8.47 -0.28 -1.88
CA ASP A 181 8.08 -0.98 -3.10
C ASP A 181 6.57 -0.81 -3.36
N PRO A 182 6.14 -0.45 -4.59
CA PRO A 182 4.75 -0.18 -4.95
C PRO A 182 3.79 -1.34 -4.64
N ARG A 183 4.29 -2.59 -4.69
CA ARG A 183 3.49 -3.81 -4.49
C ARG A 183 3.17 -4.09 -3.03
N THR A 184 3.84 -3.41 -2.09
CA THR A 184 3.55 -3.56 -0.67
C THR A 184 2.28 -2.83 -0.25
N TRP A 185 1.88 -1.78 -0.98
CA TRP A 185 0.76 -0.90 -0.64
C TRP A 185 0.82 -0.34 0.79
N SER A 186 2.02 -0.32 1.37
CA SER A 186 2.28 0.29 2.67
C SER A 186 2.11 1.81 2.60
N LEU A 187 2.02 2.48 3.75
CA LEU A 187 2.02 3.94 3.76
C LEU A 187 3.32 4.51 3.17
N GLN A 188 4.46 3.85 3.42
CA GLN A 188 5.75 4.21 2.83
C GLN A 188 5.75 4.09 1.30
N SER A 189 5.05 3.09 0.76
CA SER A 189 4.88 2.88 -0.67
C SER A 189 4.00 3.96 -1.30
N LEU A 190 2.87 4.29 -0.68
CA LEU A 190 1.97 5.35 -1.13
C LEU A 190 2.67 6.73 -1.10
N GLU A 191 3.37 7.04 -0.01
CA GLU A 191 4.18 8.24 0.11
C GLU A 191 5.29 8.29 -0.96
N HIS A 192 6.01 7.19 -1.16
CA HIS A 192 7.07 7.09 -2.17
C HIS A 192 6.55 7.33 -3.59
N ARG A 193 5.31 6.91 -3.88
CA ARG A 193 4.61 7.19 -5.15
C ARG A 193 4.02 8.60 -5.25
N GLY A 194 4.06 9.39 -4.17
CA GLY A 194 3.53 10.76 -4.15
C GLY A 194 2.03 10.87 -3.87
N ILE A 195 1.43 9.84 -3.26
CA ILE A 195 0.05 9.91 -2.77
C ILE A 195 0.00 10.82 -1.54
N HIS A 196 -0.81 11.87 -1.60
CA HIS A 196 -1.02 12.84 -0.54
C HIS A 196 -1.80 12.20 0.61
N PRO A 197 -1.41 12.41 1.88
CA PRO A 197 -2.11 11.83 3.04
C PRO A 197 -3.59 12.22 3.10
N ASP A 198 -3.93 13.45 2.71
CA ASP A 198 -5.33 13.90 2.69
C ASP A 198 -6.17 13.17 1.62
N ALA A 199 -5.57 12.70 0.53
CA ALA A 199 -6.29 11.91 -0.46
C ALA A 199 -6.75 10.58 0.13
N LEU A 200 -5.85 9.91 0.86
CA LEU A 200 -6.15 8.66 1.56
C LEU A 200 -7.18 8.88 2.67
N ARG A 201 -7.03 9.96 3.46
CA ARG A 201 -7.95 10.32 4.53
C ARG A 201 -9.36 10.57 3.99
N LYS A 202 -9.51 11.45 3.00
CA LYS A 202 -10.81 11.76 2.38
C LYS A 202 -11.49 10.50 1.85
N ALA A 203 -10.79 9.74 1.00
CA ALA A 203 -11.33 8.52 0.42
C ALA A 203 -11.73 7.46 1.46
N THR A 204 -11.07 7.44 2.63
CA THR A 204 -11.40 6.51 3.72
C THR A 204 -12.57 7.01 4.57
N LEU A 205 -12.64 8.31 4.86
CA LEU A 205 -13.76 8.91 5.58
C LEU A 205 -15.07 8.78 4.81
N ASP A 206 -15.03 8.89 3.48
CA ASP A 206 -16.19 8.74 2.61
C ASP A 206 -16.82 7.33 2.64
N LEU A 207 -16.07 6.31 3.08
CA LEU A 207 -16.63 4.95 3.25
C LEU A 207 -17.59 4.87 4.45
N GLY A 208 -17.38 5.72 5.46
CA GLY A 208 -18.06 5.64 6.74
C GLY A 208 -17.75 4.36 7.53
N LEU A 209 -18.39 4.24 8.69
CA LEU A 209 -18.32 3.04 9.53
C LEU A 209 -19.67 2.33 9.49
N SER A 210 -19.65 1.05 9.12
CA SER A 210 -20.82 0.17 9.20
C SER A 210 -20.38 -1.27 9.42
N LEU A 211 -21.31 -2.16 9.80
CA LEU A 211 -21.05 -3.59 9.96
C LEU A 211 -20.91 -4.33 8.61
N ASN A 212 -21.28 -3.69 7.50
CA ASN A 212 -21.22 -4.28 6.18
C ASN A 212 -19.78 -4.35 5.68
N ASP A 213 -19.43 -5.46 5.04
CA ASP A 213 -18.13 -5.57 4.38
C ASP A 213 -18.05 -4.56 3.24
N ILE A 214 -16.90 -3.89 3.12
CA ILE A 214 -16.66 -2.87 2.11
C ILE A 214 -15.55 -3.36 1.19
N THR A 215 -15.75 -3.21 -0.12
CA THR A 215 -14.69 -3.41 -1.10
C THR A 215 -14.21 -2.04 -1.60
N PHE A 216 -13.03 -1.63 -1.16
CA PHE A 216 -12.41 -0.36 -1.47
C PHE A 216 -11.54 -0.44 -2.73
N SER A 217 -11.70 0.54 -3.62
CA SER A 217 -10.85 0.69 -4.80
C SER A 217 -9.90 1.86 -4.60
N MET A 218 -8.62 1.64 -4.92
CA MET A 218 -7.60 2.69 -4.85
C MET A 218 -7.85 3.83 -5.85
N LYS A 219 -8.76 3.62 -6.83
CA LYS A 219 -9.21 4.69 -7.74
C LYS A 219 -9.82 5.88 -6.99
N ALA A 220 -10.50 5.65 -5.86
CA ALA A 220 -11.01 6.75 -5.03
C ALA A 220 -9.87 7.60 -4.48
N VAL A 221 -8.83 6.96 -3.94
CA VAL A 221 -7.60 7.64 -3.47
C VAL A 221 -6.92 8.39 -4.61
N TYR A 222 -6.83 7.79 -5.80
CA TYR A 222 -6.20 8.43 -6.96
C TYR A 222 -6.97 9.66 -7.45
N SER A 223 -8.30 9.58 -7.47
CA SER A 223 -9.16 10.72 -7.80
C SER A 223 -8.94 11.89 -6.83
N GLU A 224 -8.95 11.62 -5.52
CA GLU A 224 -8.68 12.65 -4.51
C GLU A 224 -7.25 13.19 -4.60
N ASN A 225 -6.28 12.31 -4.90
CA ASN A 225 -4.90 12.74 -5.07
C ASN A 225 -4.72 13.64 -6.28
N ARG A 226 -5.42 13.36 -7.39
CA ARG A 226 -5.42 14.22 -8.57
C ARG A 226 -6.00 15.58 -8.22
N LYS A 227 -7.17 15.64 -7.59
CA LYS A 227 -7.79 16.92 -7.18
C LYS A 227 -6.88 17.77 -6.30
N ILE A 228 -6.07 17.14 -5.44
CA ILE A 228 -5.16 17.85 -4.53
C ILE A 228 -3.88 18.30 -5.23
N ARG A 229 -3.30 17.47 -6.10
CA ARG A 229 -1.94 17.68 -6.61
C ARG A 229 -1.88 18.18 -8.04
N ASP A 230 -2.95 18.04 -8.82
CA ASP A 230 -2.94 18.35 -10.26
C ASP A 230 -2.55 19.80 -10.52
N SER A 231 -3.12 20.71 -9.72
CA SER A 231 -2.86 22.15 -9.83
C SER A 231 -1.40 22.52 -9.65
N ASP A 232 -0.63 21.75 -8.90
CA ASP A 232 0.77 22.06 -8.57
C ASP A 232 1.76 21.19 -9.37
N ALA A 233 1.26 20.21 -10.12
CA ALA A 233 2.09 19.28 -10.87
C ALA A 233 2.51 19.90 -12.22
N PRO A 234 3.80 20.17 -12.46
CA PRO A 234 4.23 20.59 -13.80
C PRO A 234 3.97 19.47 -14.82
N ARG A 235 3.81 19.86 -16.08
CA ARG A 235 3.67 18.93 -17.20
C ARG A 235 5.03 18.68 -17.84
N ALA A 236 5.25 17.44 -18.25
CA ALA A 236 6.41 17.04 -19.04
C ALA A 236 6.05 15.90 -20.00
N PHE A 237 6.87 15.70 -21.01
CA PHE A 237 6.79 14.55 -21.91
C PHE A 237 7.75 13.44 -21.49
N PHE A 238 7.25 12.21 -21.56
CA PHE A 238 8.02 10.97 -21.40
C PHE A 238 7.55 10.00 -22.47
N VAL A 239 8.50 9.44 -23.23
CA VAL A 239 8.24 8.45 -24.27
C VAL A 239 8.93 7.14 -23.88
N GLU A 240 8.11 6.15 -23.55
CA GLU A 240 8.55 4.75 -23.41
C GLU A 240 9.03 4.23 -24.77
N SER A 241 10.23 3.64 -24.80
CA SER A 241 10.81 2.99 -25.98
C SER A 241 10.52 3.76 -27.29
N PRO A 242 11.11 4.96 -27.46
CA PRO A 242 10.74 5.88 -28.53
C PRO A 242 10.95 5.28 -29.92
N VAL A 243 9.98 5.49 -30.81
CA VAL A 243 10.19 5.37 -32.26
C VAL A 243 10.76 6.69 -32.74
N TRP A 244 12.01 6.66 -33.17
CA TRP A 244 12.69 7.83 -33.72
C TRP A 244 12.23 8.11 -35.14
N ILE A 245 11.78 9.34 -35.40
CA ILE A 245 11.38 9.83 -36.71
C ILE A 245 12.05 11.18 -36.98
N SER A 246 12.35 11.45 -38.25
CA SER A 246 12.88 12.75 -38.69
C SER A 246 11.75 13.61 -39.23
N VAL A 247 11.60 14.83 -38.71
CA VAL A 247 10.62 15.82 -39.17
C VAL A 247 11.31 16.77 -40.15
N SER A 248 10.79 16.87 -41.37
CA SER A 248 11.26 17.80 -42.41
C SER A 248 10.34 19.01 -42.58
N ASP A 249 10.82 20.03 -43.30
CA ASP A 249 10.10 21.24 -43.70
C ASP A 249 9.60 22.10 -42.52
N LEU A 250 10.16 21.91 -41.31
CA LEU A 250 9.89 22.81 -40.19
C LEU A 250 10.42 24.22 -40.50
N PRO A 251 9.63 25.29 -40.29
CA PRO A 251 10.08 26.66 -40.58
C PRO A 251 11.39 27.04 -39.89
N ASN A 252 12.25 27.78 -40.58
CA ASN A 252 13.54 28.26 -40.05
C ASN A 252 13.33 29.25 -38.88
N GLY A 253 14.31 29.31 -37.96
CA GLY A 253 14.28 30.22 -36.80
C GLY A 253 13.48 29.72 -35.60
N MET A 254 13.06 28.45 -35.61
CA MET A 254 12.43 27.79 -34.47
C MET A 254 13.44 26.84 -33.82
N ASP A 255 14.09 27.33 -32.75
CA ASP A 255 15.13 26.62 -32.00
C ASP A 255 14.57 25.90 -30.76
N VAL A 256 13.39 26.32 -30.27
CA VAL A 256 12.68 25.73 -29.14
C VAL A 256 11.19 25.60 -29.44
N ALA A 257 10.55 24.60 -28.85
CA ALA A 257 9.11 24.52 -28.70
C ALA A 257 8.72 25.03 -27.31
N GLU A 258 7.80 26.01 -27.24
CA GLU A 258 7.29 26.54 -25.98
C GLU A 258 6.04 25.78 -25.55
N ALA A 259 6.12 25.06 -24.44
CA ALA A 259 5.00 24.32 -23.88
C ALA A 259 4.61 24.90 -22.51
N PRO A 260 3.32 25.07 -22.17
CA PRO A 260 2.93 25.64 -20.89
C PRO A 260 3.34 24.72 -19.73
N ILE A 261 3.96 25.24 -18.67
CA ILE A 261 4.30 24.43 -17.48
C ILE A 261 3.06 23.75 -16.92
N HIS A 262 1.92 24.45 -16.94
CA HIS A 262 0.62 23.87 -16.66
C HIS A 262 -0.45 24.54 -17.55
N PRO A 263 -1.30 23.78 -18.27
CA PRO A 263 -2.28 24.33 -19.21
C PRO A 263 -3.31 25.27 -18.55
N ASP A 264 -3.77 24.94 -17.33
CA ASP A 264 -4.76 25.75 -16.61
C ASP A 264 -4.16 26.94 -15.82
N TYR A 265 -2.82 27.10 -15.78
CA TYR A 265 -2.15 28.19 -15.06
C TYR A 265 -1.11 28.88 -15.95
N PRO A 266 -1.53 29.68 -16.95
CA PRO A 266 -0.64 30.34 -17.90
C PRO A 266 0.36 31.32 -17.26
N ASP A 267 0.01 31.87 -16.10
CA ASP A 267 0.83 32.78 -15.28
C ASP A 267 2.12 32.12 -14.78
N ARG A 268 2.20 30.78 -14.79
CA ARG A 268 3.41 30.03 -14.45
C ARG A 268 4.42 29.96 -15.59
N GLY A 269 4.08 30.48 -16.77
CA GLY A 269 4.95 30.53 -17.92
C GLY A 269 5.06 29.20 -18.66
N THR A 270 6.08 29.13 -19.50
CA THR A 270 6.35 28.01 -20.41
C THR A 270 7.66 27.32 -20.05
N ARG A 271 7.77 26.07 -20.46
CA ARG A 271 9.01 25.31 -20.51
C ARG A 271 9.45 25.24 -21.97
N GLU A 272 10.75 25.37 -22.19
CA GLU A 272 11.35 25.32 -23.52
C GLU A 272 11.85 23.90 -23.80
N ILE A 273 11.45 23.35 -24.95
CA ILE A 273 11.92 22.04 -25.44
C ILE A 273 12.83 22.31 -26.65
N PRO A 274 14.15 22.11 -26.54
CA PRO A 274 15.09 22.33 -27.63
C PRO A 274 14.74 21.52 -28.89
N LEU A 275 14.93 22.15 -30.05
CA LEU A 275 14.70 21.55 -31.37
C LEU A 275 16.03 21.44 -32.14
N PRO A 276 16.97 20.59 -31.72
CA PRO A 276 18.25 20.45 -32.40
C PRO A 276 18.04 19.92 -33.82
N ARG A 277 18.45 20.70 -34.83
CA ARG A 277 18.33 20.31 -36.24
C ARG A 277 19.64 19.80 -36.79
N GLU A 278 19.59 18.68 -37.51
CA GLU A 278 20.70 18.13 -38.27
C GLU A 278 20.27 18.01 -39.74
N ASN A 279 21.01 18.65 -40.65
CA ASN A 279 20.68 18.71 -42.09
C ASN A 279 19.23 19.18 -42.37
N GLU A 280 18.77 20.22 -41.67
CA GLU A 280 17.39 20.76 -41.75
C GLU A 280 16.28 19.83 -41.23
N HIS A 281 16.64 18.66 -40.69
CA HIS A 281 15.72 17.72 -40.08
C HIS A 281 15.74 17.82 -38.55
N LEU A 282 14.58 17.64 -37.92
CA LEU A 282 14.46 17.49 -36.47
C LEU A 282 14.17 16.02 -36.14
N ASP A 283 15.10 15.35 -35.46
CA ASP A 283 14.87 13.99 -34.97
C ASP A 283 14.11 14.02 -33.64
N ILE A 284 12.97 13.33 -33.59
CA ILE A 284 12.13 13.21 -32.39
C ILE A 284 11.76 11.76 -32.11
N GLY A 285 11.55 11.45 -30.84
CA GLY A 285 10.97 10.21 -30.37
C GLY A 285 9.48 10.35 -30.16
N ILE A 286 8.69 9.42 -30.70
CA ILE A 286 7.24 9.33 -30.44
C ILE A 286 6.86 7.98 -29.84
N PRO A 287 5.73 7.88 -29.13
CA PRO A 287 5.30 6.61 -28.54
C PRO A 287 5.03 5.55 -29.59
N THR A 288 5.53 4.33 -29.35
CA THR A 288 5.31 3.17 -30.24
C THR A 288 3.81 2.93 -30.51
N ARG A 289 2.94 3.12 -29.51
CA ARG A 289 1.49 2.98 -29.67
C ARG A 289 0.88 3.98 -30.66
N ASP A 290 1.39 5.22 -30.64
CA ASP A 290 0.91 6.30 -31.49
C ASP A 290 1.44 6.09 -32.91
N PHE A 291 2.73 5.77 -33.05
CA PHE A 291 3.30 5.38 -34.34
C PHE A 291 2.52 4.25 -35.00
N LYS A 292 2.16 3.18 -34.27
CA LYS A 292 1.35 2.07 -34.83
C LYS A 292 -0.03 2.51 -35.28
N ARG A 293 -0.68 3.43 -34.56
CA ARG A 293 -2.06 3.88 -34.81
C ARG A 293 -2.17 4.87 -35.95
N ILE A 294 -1.22 5.78 -36.12
CA ILE A 294 -1.22 6.79 -37.19
C ILE A 294 -0.93 6.11 -38.53
N ALA A 295 -1.81 6.21 -39.51
CA ALA A 295 -1.62 5.65 -40.84
C ALA A 295 -0.58 6.43 -41.66
N ASN A 296 -0.05 5.79 -42.71
CA ASN A 296 0.83 6.48 -43.65
C ASN A 296 0.06 7.61 -44.37
N GLY A 297 0.63 8.81 -44.41
CA GLY A 297 0.00 10.03 -44.94
C GLY A 297 -1.02 10.70 -44.01
N GLU A 298 -1.33 10.10 -42.85
CA GLU A 298 -2.27 10.66 -41.89
C GLU A 298 -1.69 11.92 -41.22
N LEU A 299 -2.55 12.91 -41.05
CA LEU A 299 -2.24 14.14 -40.34
C LEU A 299 -2.36 13.90 -38.84
N PHE A 300 -1.33 14.29 -38.09
CA PHE A 300 -1.30 14.25 -36.63
C PHE A 300 -0.63 15.50 -36.09
N ARG A 301 -0.78 15.76 -34.80
CA ARG A 301 -0.15 16.91 -34.13
C ARG A 301 0.86 16.45 -33.10
N LEU A 302 2.07 16.98 -33.21
CA LEU A 302 3.06 17.01 -32.15
C LEU A 302 2.63 18.08 -31.16
N LYS A 303 2.28 17.66 -29.94
CA LYS A 303 1.76 18.56 -28.91
C LYS A 303 2.74 19.71 -28.67
N ASP A 304 2.20 20.93 -28.59
CA ASP A 304 2.93 22.19 -28.36
C ASP A 304 4.03 22.47 -29.40
N LEU A 305 3.96 21.86 -30.60
CA LEU A 305 4.89 22.10 -31.70
C LEU A 305 4.17 22.39 -33.03
N ALA A 306 3.67 21.36 -33.72
CA ALA A 306 3.14 21.51 -35.08
C ALA A 306 2.28 20.31 -35.52
N ASN A 307 1.51 20.52 -36.58
CA ASN A 307 0.85 19.45 -37.33
C ASN A 307 1.83 18.89 -38.37
N CYS A 308 1.82 17.57 -38.53
CA CYS A 308 2.70 16.86 -39.45
C CYS A 308 1.95 15.71 -40.14
N ARG A 309 2.41 15.33 -41.33
CA ARG A 309 1.97 14.10 -42.01
C ARG A 309 2.99 13.00 -41.85
N MET A 310 2.53 11.81 -41.45
CA MET A 310 3.36 10.65 -41.23
C MET A 310 3.83 10.02 -42.55
N ASN A 311 5.10 9.65 -42.63
CA ASN A 311 5.65 8.77 -43.67
C ASN A 311 6.28 7.53 -43.01
N LYS A 312 5.75 6.34 -43.33
CA LYS A 312 6.16 5.03 -42.79
C LYS A 312 6.94 4.18 -43.78
N GLU A 313 7.60 4.80 -44.76
CA GLU A 313 8.58 4.10 -45.59
C GLU A 313 9.74 3.56 -44.73
N THR A 314 10.72 2.90 -45.37
CA THR A 314 11.83 2.19 -44.71
C THR A 314 12.50 3.00 -43.58
N ASN A 315 12.55 4.32 -43.71
CA ASN A 315 12.92 5.25 -42.65
C ASN A 315 11.71 6.11 -42.26
N PRO A 316 11.07 5.82 -41.11
CA PRO A 316 9.96 6.61 -40.60
C PRO A 316 10.31 8.11 -40.48
N SER A 317 9.48 8.96 -41.05
CA SER A 317 9.65 10.41 -41.05
C SER A 317 8.30 11.10 -40.95
N ALA A 318 8.32 12.40 -40.72
CA ALA A 318 7.14 13.22 -40.83
C ALA A 318 7.46 14.52 -41.57
N ARG A 319 6.46 15.07 -42.25
CA ARG A 319 6.58 16.35 -42.93
C ARG A 319 5.73 17.39 -42.22
N PHE A 320 6.29 18.55 -41.91
CA PHE A 320 5.53 19.69 -41.41
C PHE A 320 4.39 20.05 -42.37
N GLU A 321 3.22 20.36 -41.83
CA GLU A 321 2.05 20.79 -42.60
C GLU A 321 1.60 22.21 -42.20
N SER A 322 1.36 22.43 -40.91
CA SER A 322 0.81 23.68 -40.38
C SER A 322 1.05 23.81 -38.87
N PHE A 323 0.92 25.03 -38.34
CA PHE A 323 0.90 25.25 -36.88
C PHE A 323 -0.52 25.25 -36.29
N ASP A 324 -1.53 25.43 -37.14
CA ASP A 324 -2.91 25.67 -36.74
C ASP A 324 -3.52 24.48 -35.99
N VAL A 325 -3.77 24.65 -34.70
CA VAL A 325 -4.34 23.59 -33.87
C VAL A 325 -5.78 23.27 -34.26
N GLU A 326 -6.54 24.23 -34.80
CA GLU A 326 -7.94 23.99 -35.17
C GLU A 326 -8.04 22.95 -36.30
N GLU A 327 -7.06 22.92 -37.21
CA GLU A 327 -7.04 21.94 -38.30
C GLU A 327 -7.04 20.48 -37.81
N ILE A 328 -6.34 20.19 -36.70
CA ILE A 328 -6.32 18.84 -36.13
C ILE A 328 -7.56 18.59 -35.28
N LEU A 329 -8.07 19.61 -34.56
CA LEU A 329 -9.24 19.48 -33.70
C LEU A 329 -10.52 19.22 -34.52
N ASP A 330 -10.71 19.96 -35.62
CA ASP A 330 -11.85 19.81 -36.54
C ASP A 330 -11.90 18.42 -37.19
N LYS A 331 -10.73 17.81 -37.40
CA LYS A 331 -10.60 16.48 -37.99
C LYS A 331 -10.61 15.36 -36.94
N GLU A 332 -10.80 15.70 -35.66
CA GLU A 332 -10.64 14.79 -34.51
C GLU A 332 -9.31 14.01 -34.58
N GLY A 333 -8.28 14.66 -35.10
CA GLY A 333 -6.99 14.07 -35.39
C GLY A 333 -6.17 13.82 -34.12
N GLN A 334 -5.13 13.01 -34.27
CA GLN A 334 -4.35 12.55 -33.13
C GLN A 334 -3.37 13.62 -32.63
N ILE A 335 -3.48 14.03 -31.36
CA ILE A 335 -2.46 14.84 -30.68
C ILE A 335 -1.59 13.92 -29.81
N ILE A 336 -0.27 13.96 -30.04
CA ILE A 336 0.70 13.07 -29.39
C ILE A 336 1.82 13.86 -28.70
N HIS A 337 2.31 13.33 -27.59
CA HIS A 337 3.53 13.84 -26.96
C HIS A 337 4.76 13.27 -27.67
N TRP A 338 5.89 13.92 -27.51
CA TRP A 338 7.13 13.61 -28.19
C TRP A 338 8.31 14.12 -27.37
N VAL A 339 9.52 13.75 -27.76
CA VAL A 339 10.78 14.19 -27.13
C VAL A 339 11.83 14.44 -28.21
N PRO A 340 12.68 15.47 -28.09
CA PRO A 340 13.78 15.66 -29.03
C PRO A 340 14.82 14.54 -28.84
N LYS A 341 15.52 14.14 -29.90
CA LYS A 341 16.59 13.13 -29.80
C LYS A 341 17.85 13.66 -29.11
N GLY A 342 18.16 14.93 -29.34
CA GLY A 342 19.23 15.62 -28.61
C GLY A 342 18.77 16.06 -27.22
N ASN A 343 19.64 15.88 -26.23
CA ASN A 343 19.45 16.30 -24.84
C ASN A 343 18.28 15.63 -24.07
N SER A 344 17.59 14.65 -24.66
CA SER A 344 16.57 13.88 -23.94
C SER A 344 17.18 13.10 -22.79
N ILE A 345 16.43 13.02 -21.68
CA ILE A 345 16.90 12.49 -20.41
C ILE A 345 16.49 11.03 -20.26
N PRO A 346 17.39 10.09 -19.99
CA PRO A 346 17.01 8.72 -19.64
C PRO A 346 16.10 8.71 -18.42
N VAL A 347 14.96 8.02 -18.53
CA VAL A 347 13.95 7.95 -17.47
C VAL A 347 13.53 6.50 -17.24
N GLU A 348 13.46 6.13 -15.97
CA GLU A 348 12.89 4.88 -15.49
C GLU A 348 11.66 5.15 -14.63
N LEU A 349 10.52 4.61 -15.05
CA LEU A 349 9.25 4.76 -14.35
C LEU A 349 8.85 3.44 -13.68
N THR A 350 8.94 3.39 -12.36
CA THR A 350 8.50 2.23 -11.57
C THR A 350 6.98 2.22 -11.46
N MET A 351 6.35 1.20 -12.04
CA MET A 351 4.90 1.02 -12.10
C MET A 351 4.34 0.38 -10.83
N VAL A 352 3.00 0.40 -10.68
CA VAL A 352 2.31 -0.11 -9.47
C VAL A 352 2.53 -1.61 -9.25
N ASP A 353 2.71 -2.37 -10.33
CA ASP A 353 3.01 -3.81 -10.30
C ASP A 353 4.51 -4.10 -10.10
N GLY A 354 5.34 -3.07 -9.89
CA GLY A 354 6.78 -3.19 -9.71
C GLY A 354 7.58 -3.37 -11.00
N SER A 355 6.95 -3.37 -12.18
CA SER A 355 7.67 -3.30 -13.44
C SER A 355 8.33 -1.93 -13.63
N ILE A 356 9.46 -1.90 -14.32
CA ILE A 356 10.17 -0.67 -14.69
C ILE A 356 9.90 -0.43 -16.17
N VAL A 357 9.38 0.76 -16.47
CA VAL A 357 9.20 1.24 -17.83
C VAL A 357 10.34 2.19 -18.16
N GLU A 358 11.18 1.78 -19.11
CA GLU A 358 12.32 2.55 -19.58
C GLU A 358 11.94 3.42 -20.79
N GLY A 359 12.48 4.63 -20.83
CA GLY A 359 12.27 5.55 -21.94
C GLY A 359 13.11 6.80 -21.80
N VAL A 360 12.69 7.86 -22.49
CA VAL A 360 13.34 9.15 -22.39
C VAL A 360 12.32 10.25 -22.12
N GLY A 361 12.70 11.20 -21.28
CA GLY A 361 11.96 12.39 -20.95
C GLY A 361 12.46 13.62 -21.72
N GLU A 362 11.62 14.64 -21.81
CA GLU A 362 12.06 15.95 -22.32
C GLU A 362 13.17 16.56 -21.43
N PRO A 363 14.04 17.44 -22.00
CA PRO A 363 15.20 17.98 -21.29
C PRO A 363 14.89 18.70 -19.97
N SER A 364 13.76 19.41 -19.90
CA SER A 364 13.34 20.22 -18.73
C SER A 364 13.20 19.41 -17.43
N ILE A 365 13.02 18.08 -17.52
CA ILE A 365 12.90 17.21 -16.35
C ILE A 365 14.21 17.20 -15.56
N ALA A 366 15.35 17.45 -16.20
CA ALA A 366 16.65 17.57 -15.54
C ALA A 366 16.69 18.71 -14.52
N ASP A 367 15.84 19.73 -14.66
CA ASP A 367 15.80 20.88 -13.75
C ASP A 367 14.86 20.66 -12.55
N LEU A 368 14.04 19.60 -12.57
CA LEU A 368 13.11 19.31 -11.49
C LEU A 368 13.81 18.65 -10.29
N ASP A 369 13.46 19.07 -9.07
CA ASP A 369 14.05 18.53 -7.84
C ASP A 369 13.56 17.12 -7.51
N VAL A 370 14.39 16.35 -6.78
CA VAL A 370 13.96 15.09 -6.17
C VAL A 370 12.79 15.37 -5.21
N GLY A 371 11.73 14.58 -5.33
CA GLY A 371 10.47 14.77 -4.61
C GLY A 371 9.39 15.51 -5.41
N THR A 372 9.75 16.10 -6.56
CA THR A 372 8.78 16.74 -7.46
C THR A 372 7.74 15.71 -7.93
N PHE A 373 6.48 16.08 -7.77
CA PHE A 373 5.33 15.35 -8.31
C PHE A 373 4.88 16.04 -9.58
N LEU A 374 4.93 15.34 -10.71
CA LEU A 374 4.61 15.89 -12.02
C LEU A 374 3.63 14.99 -12.77
N GLN A 375 3.09 15.52 -13.87
CA GLN A 375 2.31 14.74 -14.81
C GLN A 375 3.11 14.54 -16.11
N PHE A 376 3.34 13.28 -16.46
CA PHE A 376 3.70 12.91 -17.81
C PHE A 376 2.44 12.89 -18.68
N GLU A 377 2.38 13.80 -19.66
CA GLU A 377 1.20 13.97 -20.50
C GLU A 377 0.82 12.69 -21.22
N ARG A 378 -0.47 12.31 -21.14
CA ARG A 378 -1.02 11.06 -21.72
C ARG A 378 -0.41 9.76 -21.15
N VAL A 379 0.39 9.84 -20.08
CA VAL A 379 0.97 8.70 -19.35
C VAL A 379 0.35 8.63 -17.95
N GLY A 380 0.49 9.68 -17.14
CA GLY A 380 -0.06 9.77 -15.79
C GLY A 380 0.82 10.61 -14.86
N PHE A 381 0.54 10.57 -13.57
CA PHE A 381 1.31 11.26 -12.55
C PHE A 381 2.41 10.38 -11.96
N ALA A 382 3.54 10.99 -11.66
CA ALA A 382 4.68 10.31 -11.05
C ALA A 382 5.45 11.25 -10.13
N LYS A 383 6.25 10.67 -9.22
CA LYS A 383 7.14 11.41 -8.33
C LYS A 383 8.59 11.04 -8.60
N ILE A 384 9.44 12.04 -8.80
CA ILE A 384 10.90 11.85 -8.85
C ILE A 384 11.38 11.41 -7.48
N TYR A 385 12.08 10.29 -7.39
CA TYR A 385 12.65 9.82 -6.12
C TYR A 385 14.18 9.74 -6.14
N GLU A 386 14.79 9.75 -7.32
CA GLU A 386 16.24 9.68 -7.49
C GLU A 386 16.65 10.32 -8.83
N LYS A 387 17.80 10.98 -8.84
CA LYS A 387 18.40 11.61 -10.02
C LYS A 387 19.88 11.28 -10.05
N ASN A 388 20.26 10.35 -10.91
CA ASN A 388 21.65 10.03 -11.25
C ASN A 388 21.83 10.23 -12.77
N ASP A 389 22.56 9.33 -13.45
CA ASP A 389 22.63 9.28 -14.92
C ASP A 389 21.26 8.98 -15.57
N VAL A 390 20.35 8.38 -14.78
CA VAL A 390 18.94 8.14 -15.11
C VAL A 390 18.09 8.82 -14.05
N ILE A 391 16.96 9.41 -14.47
CA ILE A 391 15.97 9.94 -13.53
C ILE A 391 14.95 8.83 -13.23
N ASN A 392 14.87 8.43 -11.97
CA ASN A 392 13.93 7.42 -11.53
C ASN A 392 12.68 8.06 -10.90
N LEU A 393 11.52 7.61 -11.37
CA LEU A 393 10.23 8.06 -10.89
C LEU A 393 9.36 6.89 -10.43
N ALA A 394 8.53 7.14 -9.43
CA ALA A 394 7.51 6.21 -8.97
C ALA A 394 6.16 6.63 -9.53
N PHE A 395 5.50 5.75 -10.28
CA PHE A 395 4.19 6.01 -10.85
C PHE A 395 3.11 6.07 -9.77
N ALA A 396 2.34 7.15 -9.78
CA ALA A 396 1.27 7.38 -8.83
C ALA A 396 -0.04 6.79 -9.35
N HIS A 397 -0.60 7.39 -10.41
CA HIS A 397 -1.88 7.04 -11.01
C HIS A 397 -2.05 7.79 -12.34
N LYS A 398 -3.13 7.50 -13.07
CA LYS A 398 -3.42 8.09 -14.38
C LYS A 398 -4.53 9.14 -14.31
#